data_AF-A0A6A1ULC3-F1
#
_entry.id   AF-A0A6A1ULC3-F1
#
_cell.length_a   1.000
_cell.length_b   1.000
_cell.length_c   1.000
_cell.angle_alpha   90.00
_cell.angle_beta   90.00
_cell.angle_gamma   90.00
#
_symmetry.space_group_name_H-M   'P 1'
#
loop_
_entity.id
_entity.type
_entity.pdbx_description
1 polymer ?
#
loop_
_entity_poly.entity_id
_entity_poly.type
_entity_poly.pdbx_seq_one_letter_code
_entity_poly.pdbx_strand_id
1 'polypeptide(L)'
;MDFLVALFRNLLEHKDWPMSQACSDAYGKTLKKWHGWLASSSFTVAMKLAPDRKKFLEVIGGSGDIYADIENFCVTFSPLLEENHKFLASVGLDDLKAS
;
A
#
# COMPACT_ATOMS: atom_id res chain seq x y z
N MET A 1 7.21 2.39 2.04
CA MET A 1 6.26 2.86 1.00
C MET A 1 5.67 1.71 0.17
N ASP A 2 6.15 0.49 0.36
CA ASP A 2 5.70 -0.72 -0.34
C ASP A 2 4.20 -0.96 -0.23
N PHE A 3 3.63 -0.64 0.93
CA PHE A 3 2.18 -0.74 1.14
C PHE A 3 1.38 0.04 0.10
N LEU A 4 1.78 1.28 -0.20
CA LEU A 4 1.04 2.12 -1.13
C LEU A 4 1.13 1.57 -2.55
N VAL A 5 2.32 1.14 -2.97
CA VAL A 5 2.53 0.50 -4.28
C VAL A 5 1.73 -0.80 -4.38
N ALA A 6 1.76 -1.65 -3.34
CA ALA A 6 1.01 -2.90 -3.32
C ALA A 6 -0.51 -2.67 -3.32
N LEU A 7 -1.01 -1.70 -2.55
CA LEU A 7 -2.42 -1.31 -2.55
C LEU A 7 -2.85 -0.85 -3.94
N PHE A 8 -2.07 0.03 -4.56
CA PHE A 8 -2.36 0.57 -5.89
C PHE A 8 -2.33 -0.50 -6.98
N ARG A 9 -1.40 -1.46 -6.93
CA ARG A 9 -1.44 -2.65 -7.80
C ARG A 9 -2.70 -3.47 -7.59
N ASN A 10 -3.10 -3.73 -6.34
CA ASN A 10 -4.35 -4.43 -6.05
C ASN A 10 -5.57 -3.67 -6.61
N LEU A 11 -5.57 -2.33 -6.55
CA LEU A 11 -6.64 -1.52 -7.14
C LEU A 11 -6.63 -1.56 -8.68
N LEU A 12 -5.49 -1.74 -9.34
CA LEU A 12 -5.44 -1.91 -10.80
C LEU A 12 -5.91 -3.31 -11.22
N GLU A 13 -5.37 -4.34 -10.58
CA GLU A 13 -5.48 -5.75 -10.98
C GLU A 13 -6.80 -6.39 -10.56
N HIS A 14 -7.37 -5.97 -9.42
CA HIS A 14 -8.56 -6.59 -8.82
C HIS A 14 -9.69 -5.57 -8.70
N LYS A 15 -10.33 -5.23 -9.82
CA LYS A 15 -11.38 -4.19 -9.88
C LYS A 15 -12.63 -4.51 -9.07
N ASP A 16 -12.85 -5.79 -8.79
CA ASP A 16 -13.97 -6.35 -8.03
C ASP A 16 -13.72 -6.39 -6.51
N TRP A 17 -12.48 -6.24 -6.06
CA TRP A 17 -12.18 -6.31 -4.62
C TRP A 17 -12.71 -5.09 -3.86
N PRO A 18 -13.31 -5.28 -2.68
CA PRO A 18 -13.60 -4.18 -1.77
C PRO A 18 -12.30 -3.55 -1.26
N MET A 19 -12.36 -2.27 -0.88
CA MET A 19 -11.21 -1.52 -0.38
C MET A 19 -10.52 -2.22 0.79
N SER A 20 -11.29 -2.76 1.73
CA SER A 20 -10.77 -3.50 2.89
C SER A 20 -9.94 -4.72 2.49
N GLN A 21 -10.32 -5.45 1.43
CA GLN A 21 -9.56 -6.59 0.94
C GLN A 21 -8.26 -6.15 0.26
N ALA A 22 -8.33 -5.14 -0.63
CA ALA A 22 -7.15 -4.60 -1.29
C ALA A 22 -6.10 -4.07 -0.29
N CYS A 23 -6.55 -3.35 0.74
CA CYS A 23 -5.71 -2.87 1.84
C CYS A 23 -5.17 -4.02 2.71
N SER A 24 -6.00 -5.02 3.04
CA SER A 24 -5.57 -6.13 3.91
C SER A 24 -4.52 -7.01 3.25
N ASP A 25 -4.67 -7.28 1.94
CA ASP A 25 -3.67 -8.01 1.17
C ASP A 25 -2.35 -7.22 1.07
N ALA A 26 -2.42 -5.93 0.70
CA ALA A 26 -1.24 -5.06 0.63
C ALA A 26 -0.52 -4.96 1.99
N TYR A 27 -1.27 -4.85 3.09
CA TYR A 27 -0.75 -4.83 4.45
C TYR A 27 -0.03 -6.13 4.80
N GLY A 28 -0.65 -7.28 4.49
CA GLY A 28 -0.09 -8.60 4.74
C GLY A 28 1.26 -8.81 4.05
N LYS A 29 1.38 -8.35 2.79
CA LYS A 29 2.61 -8.45 1.98
C LYS A 29 3.72 -7.50 2.43
N THR A 30 3.40 -6.43 3.16
CA THR A 30 4.34 -5.31 3.39
C THR A 30 4.51 -4.97 4.87
N LEU A 31 3.59 -4.22 5.46
CA LEU A 31 3.74 -3.64 6.80
C LEU A 31 3.61 -4.66 7.93
N LYS A 32 2.88 -5.76 7.72
CA LYS A 32 2.56 -6.72 8.78
C LYS A 32 3.79 -7.29 9.49
N LYS A 33 4.89 -7.55 8.77
CA LYS A 33 6.13 -8.09 9.38
C LYS A 33 6.84 -7.10 10.32
N TRP A 34 6.57 -5.82 10.16
CA TRP A 34 7.17 -4.72 10.92
C TRP A 34 6.28 -4.27 12.09
N HIS A 35 4.98 -4.58 12.06
CA HIS A 35 4.04 -4.20 13.10
C HIS A 35 3.98 -5.25 14.22
N GLY A 36 4.15 -4.81 15.47
CA GLY A 36 3.82 -5.62 16.64
C GLY A 36 2.31 -5.93 16.74
N TRP A 37 1.92 -6.70 17.76
CA TRP A 37 0.53 -7.15 17.93
C TRP A 37 -0.46 -5.99 18.09
N LEU A 38 -0.06 -4.91 18.77
CA LEU A 38 -0.92 -3.74 19.00
C LEU A 38 -1.22 -3.02 17.69
N ALA A 39 -0.18 -2.67 16.92
CA ALA A 39 -0.35 -2.02 15.62
C ALA A 39 -1.09 -2.91 14.61
N SER A 40 -0.84 -4.22 14.62
CA SER A 40 -1.54 -5.17 13.74
C SER A 40 -3.04 -5.31 14.08
N SER A 41 -3.37 -5.30 15.37
CA SER A 41 -4.76 -5.36 15.84
C SER A 41 -5.51 -4.06 15.48
N SER A 42 -4.87 -2.91 15.67
CA SER A 42 -5.43 -1.61 15.28
C SER A 42 -5.69 -1.52 13.77
N PHE A 43 -4.80 -2.05 12.93
CA PHE A 43 -5.02 -2.12 11.48
C PHE A 43 -6.29 -2.93 11.14
N THR A 44 -6.47 -4.08 11.78
CA THR A 44 -7.65 -4.94 11.57
C THR A 44 -8.94 -4.20 11.92
N VAL A 45 -8.94 -3.41 12.99
CA VAL A 45 -10.10 -2.57 13.36
C VAL A 45 -10.32 -1.47 12.33
N ALA A 46 -9.26 -0.78 11.90
CA ALA A 46 -9.34 0.28 10.89
C ALA A 46 -9.93 -0.22 9.55
N MET A 47 -9.67 -1.46 9.17
CA MET A 47 -10.24 -2.04 7.93
C MET A 47 -11.77 -2.20 7.97
N LYS A 48 -12.39 -2.25 9.15
CA LYS A 48 -13.86 -2.20 9.28
C LYS A 48 -14.43 -0.83 8.91
N LEU A 49 -13.57 0.20 8.90
CA LEU A 49 -13.89 1.58 8.55
C LEU A 49 -13.31 1.96 7.18
N ALA A 50 -12.81 0.98 6.40
CA ALA A 50 -12.31 1.24 5.06
C ALA A 50 -13.43 1.88 4.21
N PRO A 51 -13.11 2.93 3.42
CA PRO A 51 -14.12 3.60 2.62
C PRO A 51 -14.63 2.69 1.50
N ASP A 52 -15.76 3.06 0.92
CA ASP A 52 -16.16 2.49 -0.36
C ASP A 52 -15.08 2.75 -1.42
N ARG A 53 -14.77 1.72 -2.20
CA ARG A 53 -13.70 1.76 -3.19
C ARG A 53 -13.98 2.77 -4.29
N LYS A 54 -15.19 2.73 -4.85
CA LYS A 54 -15.55 3.60 -5.97
C LYS A 54 -15.50 5.05 -5.50
N LYS A 55 -16.08 5.34 -4.34
CA LYS A 55 -16.06 6.68 -3.76
C LYS A 55 -14.64 7.16 -3.48
N PHE A 56 -13.78 6.29 -2.96
CA PHE A 56 -12.37 6.63 -2.74
C PHE A 56 -11.67 7.02 -4.05
N LEU A 57 -11.77 6.19 -5.09
CA LEU A 57 -11.15 6.44 -6.39
C LEU A 57 -11.69 7.71 -7.07
N GLU A 58 -13.00 7.97 -6.97
CA GLU A 58 -13.61 9.21 -7.45
C GLU A 58 -13.04 10.45 -6.75
N VAL A 59 -12.83 10.37 -5.43
CA VAL A 59 -12.30 11.50 -4.64
C VAL A 59 -10.83 11.77 -4.97
N ILE A 60 -10.00 10.74 -5.05
CA ILE A 60 -8.56 10.92 -5.29
C ILE A 60 -8.22 11.15 -6.77
N GLY A 61 -9.07 10.70 -7.69
CA GLY A 61 -8.89 10.89 -9.13
C GLY A 61 -9.15 12.31 -9.62
N GLY A 62 -9.93 13.09 -8.87
CA GLY A 62 -10.34 14.43 -9.30
C GLY A 62 -10.99 14.38 -10.69
N SER A 63 -10.40 15.08 -11.66
CA SER A 63 -10.86 15.10 -13.07
C SER A 63 -9.98 14.26 -14.02
N GLY A 64 -8.98 13.54 -13.52
CA GLY A 64 -8.03 12.76 -14.31
C GLY A 64 -8.44 11.30 -14.52
N ASP A 65 -7.63 10.56 -15.29
CA ASP A 65 -7.73 9.11 -15.35
C ASP A 65 -6.96 8.49 -14.17
N ILE A 66 -7.69 8.26 -13.08
CA ILE A 66 -7.12 7.71 -11.85
C ILE A 66 -6.40 6.38 -12.06
N TYR A 67 -6.82 5.54 -13.01
CA TYR A 67 -6.17 4.25 -13.23
C TYR A 67 -4.83 4.44 -13.94
N ALA A 68 -4.76 5.33 -14.94
CA ALA A 68 -3.50 5.69 -15.59
C ALA A 68 -2.53 6.36 -14.60
N ASP A 69 -3.03 7.24 -13.72
CA ASP A 69 -2.22 7.91 -12.71
C ASP A 69 -1.66 6.92 -11.67
N ILE A 70 -2.49 5.98 -11.20
CA ILE A 70 -2.08 4.90 -10.29
C ILE A 70 -1.03 4.00 -10.96
N GLU A 71 -1.23 3.63 -12.23
CA GLU A 71 -0.27 2.83 -13.00
C GLU A 71 1.06 3.56 -13.14
N ASN A 72 1.02 4.82 -13.57
CA ASN A 72 2.21 5.66 -13.71
C ASN A 72 2.94 5.80 -12.36
N PHE A 73 2.23 6.01 -11.25
CA PHE A 73 2.81 6.02 -9.92
C PHE A 73 3.54 4.69 -9.62
N CYS A 74 2.88 3.55 -9.85
CA CYS A 74 3.49 2.25 -9.58
C CYS A 74 4.76 2.03 -10.42
N VAL A 75 4.72 2.36 -11.71
CA VAL A 75 5.85 2.18 -12.64
C VAL A 75 7.01 3.11 -12.31
N THR A 76 6.74 4.38 -12.05
CA THR A 76 7.79 5.39 -11.83
C THR A 76 8.38 5.34 -10.43
N PHE A 77 7.57 5.04 -9.41
CA PHE A 77 8.02 5.05 -8.02
C PHE A 77 8.69 3.74 -7.59
N SER A 78 8.30 2.59 -8.15
CA SER A 78 8.86 1.29 -7.74
C SER A 78 10.39 1.21 -7.88
N PRO A 79 11.02 1.68 -8.97
CA PRO A 79 12.48 1.66 -9.08
C PRO A 79 13.17 2.51 -8.02
N LEU A 80 12.62 3.68 -7.67
CA LEU A 80 13.17 4.53 -6.61
C LEU A 80 13.04 3.86 -5.24
N LEU A 81 11.93 3.18 -4.99
CA LEU A 81 11.72 2.41 -3.77
C LEU A 81 12.70 1.23 -3.66
N GLU A 82 12.99 0.57 -4.77
CA GLU A 82 13.99 -0.49 -4.83
C GLU A 82 15.40 0.02 -4.51
N GLU A 83 15.79 1.20 -5.01
CA GLU A 83 17.06 1.84 -4.64
C GLU A 83 17.13 2.19 -3.15
N ASN A 84 16.01 2.62 -2.54
CA ASN A 84 15.95 2.82 -1.09
C ASN A 84 16.18 1.53 -0.31
N HIS A 85 15.59 0.40 -0.74
CA HIS A 85 15.80 -0.90 -0.10
C HIS A 85 17.26 -1.34 -0.20
N LYS A 86 17.87 -1.22 -1.39
CA LYS A 86 19.30 -1.51 -1.59
C LYS A 86 20.18 -0.63 -0.70
N PHE A 87 19.86 0.66 -0.59
CA PHE A 87 20.58 1.57 0.29
C PHE A 87 20.49 1.12 1.76
N LEU A 88 19.29 0.87 2.28
CA LEU A 88 19.10 0.44 3.67
C LEU A 88 19.82 -0.88 3.97
N ALA A 89 19.76 -1.84 3.04
CA ALA A 89 20.48 -3.10 3.17
C ALA A 89 22.01 -2.89 3.15
N SER A 90 22.51 -1.96 2.33
CA SER A 90 23.95 -1.65 2.25
C SER A 90 24.53 -1.09 3.55
N VAL A 91 23.69 -0.54 4.42
CA VAL A 91 24.06 -0.01 5.74
C VAL A 91 23.50 -0.85 6.90
N GLY A 92 22.90 -2.01 6.62
CA GLY A 92 22.37 -2.94 7.65
C GLY A 92 21.16 -2.41 8.43
N LEU A 93 20.34 -1.54 7.81
CA LEU A 93 19.17 -0.91 8.44
C LEU A 93 17.83 -1.39 7.83
N ASP A 94 17.86 -2.40 6.97
CA ASP A 94 16.71 -2.96 6.25
C ASP A 94 15.77 -3.80 7.12
N ASP A 95 16.20 -4.21 8.32
CA ASP A 95 15.41 -4.99 9.28
C ASP A 95 15.01 -4.24 10.56
N LEU A 96 15.18 -2.90 10.60
CA LEU A 96 14.77 -2.09 11.74
C LEU A 96 13.26 -2.12 11.95
N LYS A 97 12.82 -2.61 13.11
CA LYS A 97 11.43 -2.51 13.57
C LYS A 97 11.23 -1.24 14.38
N ALA A 98 10.12 -0.55 14.14
CA ALA A 98 9.66 0.47 15.07
C ALA A 98 9.37 -0.21 16.42
N SER A 99 10.03 0.29 17.47
CA SER A 99 9.87 -0.15 18.87
C SER A 99 8.46 0.07 19.38
#